data_AF-A0A5E3WUZ2-F1
#
_entry.id   AF-A0A5E3WUZ2-F1
#
_cell.length_a   1.000
_cell.length_b   1.000
_cell.length_c   1.000
_cell.angle_alpha   90.00
_cell.angle_beta   90.00
_cell.angle_gamma   90.00
#
_symmetry.space_group_name_H-M   'P 1'
#
loop_
_entity.id
_entity.type
_entity.pdbx_description
1 polymer ?
#
loop_
_entity_poly.entity_id
_entity_poly.type
_entity_poly.pdbx_seq_one_letter_code
_entity_poly.pdbx_strand_id
1 'polypeptide(L)'
;MQTLQSTPTPYRTDYAAAIHEILTDPSAAVRLFANLYRAAIIAKDEPAYDLLRGCAVCVALEHVELGLSIRQAGIANLSATGLLGLLCGFFTEPQILDLPADIVDVAFAAIGKFAILIRNFGDDETKSQALNTIRTEPIRTLWNSRRHVLCAPSGPLLLRTLNLLTTYRRRFAVSQSDFSTAAVLEDVHIYFFCWIHMTEEQGTSEQPLNSLVELVRPKDEVWDGERVFALFSDDSQVMRMIIEEHGEEAILRRIRIATDVTASDIARGRHTILHACFDRSLMISTLIRLLALVHGSKKFSGVAGDLLCSQLRLQDMIRQCQRGSIQKPRNPTFEMIHRDMAYMSCWSSISTVLTTIYITDQQAGTPGTFLVLSPDRFSSVLKRGLELLFEELFLLSERHLEDLVTIFDQHPSTSAPGQFLTSFKDVVGLRLWSLSVAALRGLASKQKTSPAGALAGSLAQSLHDWGHASGLGALVANRSELDARIAHYCSWRGCAHFYREPTERALSTCRGCGQVWYCGKECQRLDWRQGGHREACRRLNGP
;
A
#
# COMPACT_ATOMS: atom_id res chain seq x y z
N MET A 1 -9.31 23.31 52.40
CA MET A 1 -8.14 23.77 51.60
C MET A 1 -7.36 24.84 52.38
N GLN A 2 -6.85 24.50 53.56
CA GLN A 2 -5.85 25.30 54.27
C GLN A 2 -4.78 24.33 54.77
N THR A 3 -3.52 24.77 54.72
CA THR A 3 -2.24 24.06 54.94
C THR A 3 -1.73 23.13 53.83
N LEU A 4 -1.40 23.72 52.67
CA LEU A 4 -0.26 23.33 51.84
C LEU A 4 0.55 24.61 51.55
N GLN A 5 1.28 25.09 52.56
CA GLN A 5 2.28 26.15 52.40
C GLN A 5 3.67 25.51 52.54
N SER A 6 4.05 24.72 51.55
CA SER A 6 5.45 24.41 51.26
C SER A 6 5.75 25.01 49.90
N THR A 7 6.78 25.86 49.84
CA THR A 7 7.27 26.49 48.62
C THR A 7 7.47 25.45 47.50
N PRO A 8 7.13 25.78 46.23
CA PRO A 8 7.34 24.86 45.12
C PRO A 8 8.85 24.66 44.93
N THR A 9 9.34 23.46 45.23
CA THR A 9 10.70 23.05 44.89
C THR A 9 10.84 22.97 43.36
N PRO A 10 11.92 23.51 42.77
CA PRO A 10 12.12 23.47 41.33
C PRO A 10 12.26 22.02 40.89
N TYR A 11 11.33 21.57 40.02
CA TYR A 11 11.32 20.31 39.27
C TYR A 11 11.92 19.10 40.00
N ARG A 12 11.05 18.26 40.61
CA ARG A 12 11.42 16.90 40.99
C ARG A 12 11.89 16.14 39.74
N THR A 13 13.19 16.09 39.53
CA THR A 13 13.86 15.17 38.60
C THR A 13 14.06 13.79 39.23
N ASP A 14 13.66 13.62 40.49
CA ASP A 14 13.73 12.34 41.18
C ASP A 14 12.54 11.44 40.82
N TYR A 15 12.68 10.74 39.69
CA TYR A 15 11.73 9.75 39.20
C TYR A 15 11.49 8.61 40.20
N ALA A 16 12.52 8.22 40.96
CA ALA A 16 12.40 7.15 41.93
C ALA A 16 11.47 7.56 43.08
N ALA A 17 11.57 8.82 43.53
CA ALA A 17 10.66 9.38 44.53
C ALA A 17 9.21 9.45 44.01
N ALA A 18 8.99 9.87 42.76
CA ALA A 18 7.66 9.92 42.16
C ALA A 18 7.02 8.52 42.05
N ILE A 19 7.78 7.53 41.57
CA ILE A 19 7.31 6.13 41.52
C ILE A 19 7.03 5.60 42.92
N HIS A 20 7.91 5.86 43.89
CA HIS A 20 7.71 5.44 45.27
C HIS A 20 6.42 6.05 45.86
N GLU A 21 6.16 7.34 45.63
CA GLU A 21 4.94 8.00 46.08
C GLU A 21 3.68 7.37 45.49
N ILE A 22 3.68 7.10 44.18
CA ILE A 22 2.57 6.40 43.51
C ILE A 22 2.37 5.01 44.08
N LEU A 23 3.44 4.25 44.32
CA LEU A 23 3.33 2.89 44.83
C LEU A 23 2.91 2.84 46.31
N THR A 24 3.20 3.90 47.07
CA THR A 24 2.85 4.00 48.50
C THR A 24 1.38 4.32 48.71
N ASP A 25 0.84 5.31 47.99
CA ASP A 25 -0.59 5.63 48.00
C ASP A 25 -1.08 6.05 46.59
N PRO A 26 -1.42 5.05 45.74
CA PRO A 26 -1.91 5.31 44.39
C PRO A 26 -3.15 6.21 44.39
N SER A 27 -4.02 6.06 45.40
CA SER A 27 -5.27 6.80 45.47
C SER A 27 -5.06 8.27 45.79
N ALA A 28 -4.14 8.59 46.71
CA ALA A 28 -3.78 9.98 47.00
C ALA A 28 -3.11 10.65 45.80
N ALA A 29 -2.18 9.97 45.14
CA ALA A 29 -1.50 10.49 43.95
C ALA A 29 -2.50 10.82 42.82
N VAL A 30 -3.44 9.91 42.56
CA VAL A 30 -4.46 10.09 41.51
C VAL A 30 -5.49 11.17 41.89
N ARG A 31 -5.89 11.26 43.16
CA ARG A 31 -6.75 12.37 43.64
C ARG A 31 -6.05 13.72 43.52
N LEU A 32 -4.76 13.80 43.84
CA LEU A 32 -3.98 15.04 43.70
C LEU A 32 -3.91 15.46 42.23
N PHE A 33 -3.55 14.53 41.34
CA PHE A 33 -3.56 14.76 39.90
C PHE A 33 -4.93 15.22 39.39
N ALA A 34 -6.02 14.56 39.81
CA ALA A 34 -7.39 14.96 39.45
C ALA A 34 -7.74 16.38 39.88
N ASN A 35 -7.37 16.76 41.11
CA ASN A 35 -7.66 18.08 41.66
C ASN A 35 -6.84 19.17 40.96
N LEU A 36 -5.54 18.93 40.75
CA LEU A 36 -4.66 19.84 40.03
C LEU A 36 -5.13 20.05 38.60
N TYR A 37 -5.54 18.96 37.92
CA TYR A 37 -6.11 19.04 36.59
C TYR A 37 -7.41 19.85 36.55
N ARG A 38 -8.35 19.60 37.47
CA ARG A 38 -9.61 20.37 37.52
C ARG A 38 -9.35 21.85 37.79
N ALA A 39 -8.39 22.18 38.66
CA ALA A 39 -7.99 23.57 38.89
C ALA A 39 -7.38 24.20 37.62
N ALA A 40 -6.48 23.48 36.98
CA ALA A 40 -5.86 23.86 35.71
C ALA A 40 -6.90 24.12 34.61
N ILE A 41 -7.86 23.22 34.38
CA ILE A 41 -8.82 23.34 33.29
C ILE A 41 -10.00 24.26 33.63
N ILE A 42 -10.72 23.92 34.70
CA ILE A 42 -12.02 24.53 34.99
C ILE A 42 -11.82 25.95 35.50
N ALA A 43 -10.80 26.16 36.35
CA ALA A 43 -10.52 27.47 36.92
C ALA A 43 -9.49 28.29 36.12
N LYS A 44 -8.83 27.68 35.10
CA LYS A 44 -7.73 28.30 34.36
C LYS A 44 -6.63 28.84 35.28
N ASP A 45 -6.35 28.11 36.36
CA ASP A 45 -5.39 28.50 37.41
C ASP A 45 -3.96 28.18 36.97
N GLU A 46 -3.20 29.19 36.54
CA GLU A 46 -1.83 29.02 36.02
C GLU A 46 -0.89 28.28 36.99
N PRO A 47 -0.83 28.62 38.30
CA PRO A 47 -0.09 27.85 39.30
C PRO A 47 -0.43 26.35 39.32
N ALA A 48 -1.67 25.97 39.02
CA ALA A 48 -2.06 24.56 38.98
C ALA A 48 -1.39 23.81 37.82
N TYR A 49 -1.02 24.49 36.72
CA TYR A 49 -0.28 23.88 35.62
C TYR A 49 1.13 23.45 36.04
N ASP A 50 1.85 24.31 36.74
CA ASP A 50 3.19 24.00 37.23
C ASP A 50 3.17 22.84 38.24
N LEU A 51 2.17 22.86 39.14
CA LEU A 51 1.97 21.78 40.10
C LEU A 51 1.56 20.47 39.43
N LEU A 52 0.71 20.53 38.40
CA LEU A 52 0.29 19.37 37.61
C LEU A 52 1.51 18.73 36.94
N ARG A 53 2.38 19.53 36.32
CA ARG A 53 3.62 19.06 35.69
C ARG A 53 4.55 18.37 36.68
N GLY A 54 4.68 18.92 37.89
CA GLY A 54 5.53 18.37 38.94
C GLY A 54 4.92 17.21 39.74
N CYS A 55 3.65 16.87 39.53
CA CYS A 55 2.99 15.84 40.34
C CYS A 55 3.54 14.44 39.99
N ALA A 56 3.53 13.54 40.98
CA ALA A 56 4.12 12.21 40.83
C ALA A 56 3.56 11.44 39.63
N VAL A 57 2.24 11.56 39.37
CA VAL A 57 1.55 10.90 38.25
C VAL A 57 2.10 11.40 36.90
N CYS A 58 2.21 12.71 36.67
CA CYS A 58 2.78 13.26 35.44
C CYS A 58 4.24 12.83 35.26
N VAL A 59 5.07 13.00 36.29
CA VAL A 59 6.50 12.66 36.25
C VAL A 59 6.71 11.18 35.93
N ALA A 60 5.92 10.28 36.53
CA ALA A 60 5.99 8.85 36.25
C ALA A 60 5.53 8.49 34.82
N LEU A 61 4.51 9.19 34.32
CA LEU A 61 4.00 8.99 32.96
C LEU A 61 4.91 9.60 31.89
N GLU A 62 5.72 10.61 32.20
CA GLU A 62 6.74 11.13 31.29
C GLU A 62 7.86 10.11 31.02
N HIS A 63 8.13 9.19 31.95
CA HIS A 63 9.28 8.27 31.89
C HIS A 63 8.92 6.78 31.83
N VAL A 64 7.94 6.40 31.00
CA VAL A 64 7.51 4.99 30.88
C VAL A 64 8.56 4.02 30.33
N GLU A 65 9.66 4.49 29.73
CA GLU A 65 10.82 3.61 29.46
C GLU A 65 11.50 3.11 30.74
N LEU A 66 11.41 3.86 31.86
CA LEU A 66 11.73 3.38 33.21
C LEU A 66 10.56 2.60 33.85
N GLY A 67 9.36 2.69 33.28
CA GLY A 67 8.11 2.08 33.73
C GLY A 67 8.03 0.55 33.64
N LEU A 68 9.02 -0.13 33.03
CA LEU A 68 9.23 -1.57 33.27
C LEU A 68 9.45 -1.90 34.75
N SER A 69 9.79 -0.89 35.56
CA SER A 69 9.90 -1.01 37.03
C SER A 69 8.56 -0.87 37.77
N ILE A 70 7.50 -0.33 37.15
CA ILE A 70 6.14 -0.43 37.68
C ILE A 70 5.72 -1.90 37.51
N ARG A 71 6.01 -2.70 38.55
CA ARG A 71 5.67 -4.12 38.60
C ARG A 71 4.18 -4.31 38.34
N GLN A 72 3.79 -5.55 38.02
CA GLN A 72 2.39 -5.86 37.71
C GLN A 72 1.38 -5.35 38.76
N ALA A 73 1.74 -5.39 40.04
CA ALA A 73 0.91 -4.86 41.12
C ALA A 73 0.64 -3.34 41.02
N GLY A 74 1.57 -2.56 40.48
CA GLY A 74 1.40 -1.11 40.31
C GLY A 74 0.36 -0.75 39.25
N ILE A 75 0.30 -1.51 38.15
CA ILE A 75 -0.70 -1.28 37.09
C ILE A 75 -2.11 -1.62 37.60
N ALA A 76 -2.27 -2.77 38.26
CA ALA A 76 -3.57 -3.16 38.84
C ALA A 76 -4.05 -2.12 39.86
N ASN A 77 -3.17 -1.64 40.73
CA ASN A 77 -3.49 -0.60 41.71
C ASN A 77 -3.86 0.72 41.02
N LEU A 78 -3.10 1.17 40.02
CA LEU A 78 -3.41 2.39 39.26
C LEU A 78 -4.73 2.28 38.50
N SER A 79 -5.03 1.13 37.90
CA SER A 79 -6.34 0.87 37.28
C SER A 79 -7.47 0.95 38.30
N ALA A 80 -7.28 0.37 39.50
CA ALA A 80 -8.27 0.38 40.57
C ALA A 80 -8.56 1.78 41.14
N THR A 81 -7.61 2.72 41.07
CA THR A 81 -7.82 4.11 41.53
C THR A 81 -8.75 4.93 40.62
N GLY A 82 -9.11 4.41 39.45
CA GLY A 82 -9.86 5.16 38.46
C GLY A 82 -9.03 6.17 37.66
N LEU A 83 -7.69 6.10 37.71
CA LEU A 83 -6.81 6.96 36.91
C LEU A 83 -7.17 6.93 35.43
N LEU A 84 -7.47 5.75 34.88
CA LEU A 84 -7.89 5.66 33.48
C LEU A 84 -9.23 6.33 33.22
N GLY A 85 -10.20 6.19 34.13
CA GLY A 85 -11.50 6.86 34.00
C GLY A 85 -11.35 8.37 34.05
N LEU A 86 -10.49 8.86 34.94
CA LEU A 86 -10.11 10.27 35.04
C LEU A 86 -9.44 10.75 33.75
N LEU A 87 -8.38 10.05 33.32
CA LEU A 87 -7.69 10.34 32.07
C LEU A 87 -8.66 10.29 30.89
N CYS A 88 -9.58 9.35 30.80
CA CYS A 88 -10.58 9.30 29.73
C CYS A 88 -11.58 10.46 29.81
N GLY A 89 -12.02 10.84 31.02
CA GLY A 89 -12.91 11.97 31.25
C GLY A 89 -12.32 13.30 30.75
N PHE A 90 -11.00 13.45 30.85
CA PHE A 90 -10.28 14.60 30.30
C PHE A 90 -10.47 14.79 28.80
N PHE A 91 -10.65 13.69 28.08
CA PHE A 91 -10.78 13.69 26.62
C PHE A 91 -12.23 13.87 26.19
N THR A 92 -13.17 13.71 27.13
CA THR A 92 -14.59 14.01 26.92
C THR A 92 -14.89 15.50 27.02
N GLU A 93 -13.96 16.31 27.55
CA GLU A 93 -14.09 17.76 27.65
C GLU A 93 -13.37 18.45 26.48
N PRO A 94 -14.11 19.08 25.52
CA PRO A 94 -13.48 19.75 24.37
C PRO A 94 -12.48 20.85 24.76
N GLN A 95 -12.66 21.43 25.95
CA GLN A 95 -11.83 22.51 26.50
C GLN A 95 -10.39 22.07 26.77
N ILE A 96 -10.09 20.77 26.82
CA ILE A 96 -8.70 20.31 26.96
C ILE A 96 -7.82 20.79 25.80
N LEU A 97 -8.41 20.98 24.61
CA LEU A 97 -7.70 21.47 23.43
C LEU A 97 -7.40 22.98 23.49
N ASP A 98 -8.01 23.70 24.42
CA ASP A 98 -7.78 25.14 24.66
C ASP A 98 -6.64 25.40 25.66
N LEU A 99 -6.07 24.34 26.26
CA LEU A 99 -4.96 24.46 27.20
C LEU A 99 -3.62 24.75 26.50
N PRO A 100 -2.64 25.28 27.24
CA PRO A 100 -1.25 25.32 26.76
C PRO A 100 -0.77 23.95 26.27
N ALA A 101 -0.05 23.97 25.14
CA ALA A 101 0.35 22.77 24.41
C ALA A 101 1.14 21.77 25.26
N ASP A 102 1.95 22.25 26.19
CA ASP A 102 2.76 21.38 27.06
C ASP A 102 1.92 20.56 28.04
N ILE A 103 0.78 21.07 28.51
CA ILE A 103 -0.15 20.32 29.38
C ILE A 103 -0.93 19.29 28.58
N VAL A 104 -1.41 19.69 27.40
CA VAL A 104 -2.04 18.77 26.44
C VAL A 104 -1.07 17.64 26.14
N ASP A 105 0.20 17.97 25.89
CA ASP A 105 1.21 16.98 25.55
C ASP A 105 1.44 15.96 26.68
N VAL A 106 1.52 16.44 27.93
CA VAL A 106 1.66 15.57 29.11
C VAL A 106 0.46 14.64 29.25
N ALA A 107 -0.77 15.15 29.13
CA ALA A 107 -1.99 14.35 29.28
C ALA A 107 -2.12 13.28 28.17
N PHE A 108 -1.78 13.62 26.94
CA PHE A 108 -1.84 12.68 25.81
C PHE A 108 -0.72 11.65 25.83
N ALA A 109 0.51 12.07 26.17
CA ALA A 109 1.62 11.16 26.39
C ALA A 109 1.30 10.16 27.53
N ALA A 110 0.68 10.65 28.61
CA ALA A 110 0.21 9.85 29.73
C ALA A 110 -0.75 8.74 29.29
N ILE A 111 -1.81 9.08 28.55
CA ILE A 111 -2.76 8.07 28.04
C ILE A 111 -2.06 7.08 27.12
N GLY A 112 -1.30 7.57 26.13
CA GLY A 112 -0.69 6.69 25.15
C GLY A 112 0.23 5.66 25.81
N LYS A 113 1.02 6.11 26.79
CA LYS A 113 1.91 5.24 27.55
C LYS A 113 1.16 4.31 28.51
N PHE A 114 0.10 4.79 29.17
CA PHE A 114 -0.73 3.93 30.01
C PHE A 114 -1.41 2.82 29.18
N ALA A 115 -1.87 3.13 27.97
CA ALA A 115 -2.41 2.15 27.04
C ALA A 115 -1.34 1.12 26.61
N ILE A 116 -0.09 1.55 26.41
CA ILE A 116 1.06 0.66 26.18
C ILE A 116 1.35 -0.24 27.38
N LEU A 117 1.27 0.27 28.61
CA LEU A 117 1.44 -0.53 29.82
C LEU A 117 0.36 -1.61 29.94
N ILE A 118 -0.92 -1.24 29.74
CA ILE A 118 -2.04 -2.19 29.75
C ILE A 118 -1.84 -3.29 28.69
N ARG A 119 -1.37 -2.94 27.49
CA ARG A 119 -1.08 -3.91 26.42
C ARG A 119 -0.18 -5.04 26.88
N ASN A 120 0.89 -4.65 27.56
CA ASN A 120 1.95 -5.57 27.97
C ASN A 120 1.62 -6.24 29.30
N PHE A 121 0.50 -5.90 29.93
CA PHE A 121 0.04 -6.51 31.17
C PHE A 121 -0.37 -7.97 30.95
N GLY A 122 -0.23 -8.82 31.97
CA GLY A 122 -0.54 -10.25 31.85
C GLY A 122 -1.99 -10.61 32.15
N ASP A 123 -2.68 -9.80 32.96
CA ASP A 123 -4.01 -10.11 33.46
C ASP A 123 -5.13 -9.58 32.54
N ASP A 124 -5.98 -10.50 32.10
CA ASP A 124 -7.05 -10.25 31.12
C ASP A 124 -8.23 -9.49 31.74
N GLU A 125 -8.45 -9.58 33.05
CA GLU A 125 -9.52 -8.83 33.73
C GLU A 125 -9.20 -7.34 33.76
N THR A 126 -8.02 -6.95 34.25
CA THR A 126 -7.57 -5.55 34.27
C THR A 126 -7.51 -4.97 32.86
N LYS A 127 -7.05 -5.75 31.87
CA LYS A 127 -7.13 -5.34 30.45
C LYS A 127 -8.56 -5.04 30.04
N SER A 128 -9.48 -5.98 30.27
CA SER A 128 -10.89 -5.84 29.89
C SER A 128 -11.54 -4.62 30.55
N GLN A 129 -11.28 -4.39 31.84
CA GLN A 129 -11.77 -3.22 32.55
C GLN A 129 -11.22 -1.92 31.95
N ALA A 130 -9.91 -1.86 31.71
CA ALA A 130 -9.27 -0.71 31.12
C ALA A 130 -9.83 -0.40 29.72
N LEU A 131 -10.09 -1.44 28.95
CA LEU A 131 -10.65 -1.30 27.61
C LEU A 131 -12.07 -0.80 27.60
N ASN A 132 -12.91 -1.27 28.53
CA ASN A 132 -14.26 -0.74 28.68
C ASN A 132 -14.24 0.76 28.98
N THR A 133 -13.22 1.24 29.70
CA THR A 133 -13.02 2.68 29.93
C THR A 133 -12.58 3.43 28.68
N ILE A 134 -11.70 2.84 27.85
CA ILE A 134 -11.20 3.46 26.60
C ILE A 134 -12.20 3.37 25.44
N ARG A 135 -13.11 2.38 25.47
CA ARG A 135 -13.77 1.81 24.27
C ARG A 135 -14.54 2.80 23.39
N THR A 136 -15.13 3.86 23.96
CA THR A 136 -16.09 4.69 23.20
C THR A 136 -15.92 6.19 23.42
N GLU A 137 -15.91 6.68 24.65
CA GLU A 137 -16.04 8.12 24.90
C GLU A 137 -14.81 8.96 24.48
N PRO A 138 -13.56 8.59 24.83
CA PRO A 138 -12.38 9.40 24.46
C PRO A 138 -12.14 9.45 22.96
N ILE A 139 -12.19 8.30 22.29
CA ILE A 139 -11.96 8.20 20.85
C ILE A 139 -13.03 8.99 20.09
N ARG A 140 -14.31 8.80 20.47
CA ARG A 140 -15.42 9.50 19.82
C ARG A 140 -15.37 11.00 20.07
N THR A 141 -14.99 11.45 21.26
CA THR A 141 -14.86 12.88 21.54
C THR A 141 -13.70 13.51 20.77
N LEU A 142 -12.53 12.88 20.76
CA LEU A 142 -11.39 13.32 19.93
C LEU A 142 -11.78 13.38 18.45
N TRP A 143 -12.48 12.36 17.97
CA TRP A 143 -12.95 12.27 16.60
C TRP A 143 -13.98 13.36 16.25
N ASN A 144 -14.92 13.63 17.14
CA ASN A 144 -15.89 14.72 16.98
C ASN A 144 -15.21 16.09 17.01
N SER A 145 -14.12 16.23 17.77
CA SER A 145 -13.30 17.44 17.88
C SER A 145 -12.15 17.50 16.88
N ARG A 146 -12.11 16.62 15.88
CA ARG A 146 -10.94 16.45 14.99
C ARG A 146 -10.50 17.72 14.24
N ARG A 147 -11.41 18.66 13.94
CA ARG A 147 -11.03 19.96 13.37
C ARG A 147 -10.18 20.79 14.33
N HIS A 148 -10.53 20.79 15.62
CA HIS A 148 -9.73 21.46 16.66
C HIS A 148 -8.39 20.74 16.85
N VAL A 149 -8.37 19.41 16.76
CA VAL A 149 -7.13 18.61 16.79
C VAL A 149 -6.14 19.06 15.70
N LEU A 150 -6.61 19.34 14.48
CA LEU A 150 -5.73 19.79 13.39
C LEU A 150 -5.19 21.20 13.59
N CYS A 151 -5.97 22.08 14.23
CA CYS A 151 -5.57 23.46 14.48
C CYS A 151 -4.75 23.64 15.77
N ALA A 152 -4.76 22.65 16.65
CA ALA A 152 -4.05 22.72 17.92
C ALA A 152 -2.52 22.65 17.69
N PRO A 153 -1.72 23.42 18.46
CA PRO A 153 -0.25 23.31 18.41
C PRO A 153 0.26 21.88 18.65
N SER A 154 -0.44 21.12 19.51
CA SER A 154 -0.17 19.71 19.82
C SER A 154 -0.72 18.71 18.78
N GLY A 155 -1.28 19.18 17.66
CA GLY A 155 -1.94 18.37 16.64
C GLY A 155 -1.25 17.04 16.28
N PRO A 156 0.06 17.02 16.00
CA PRO A 156 0.77 15.78 15.69
C PRO A 156 0.74 14.73 16.82
N LEU A 157 0.87 15.16 18.08
CA LEU A 157 0.80 14.25 19.23
C LEU A 157 -0.63 13.75 19.47
N LEU A 158 -1.61 14.62 19.27
CA LEU A 158 -3.04 14.28 19.33
C LEU A 158 -3.36 13.20 18.28
N LEU A 159 -2.90 13.36 17.05
CA LEU A 159 -3.07 12.38 15.97
C LEU A 159 -2.40 11.03 16.28
N ARG A 160 -1.18 11.05 16.83
CA ARG A 160 -0.47 9.83 17.27
C ARG A 160 -1.24 9.09 18.37
N THR A 161 -1.76 9.84 19.34
CA THR A 161 -2.52 9.26 20.46
C THR A 161 -3.85 8.70 19.97
N LEU A 162 -4.55 9.42 19.10
CA LEU A 162 -5.79 8.96 18.47
C LEU A 162 -5.55 7.65 17.68
N ASN A 163 -4.48 7.60 16.88
CA ASN A 163 -4.07 6.38 16.17
C ASN A 163 -3.82 5.22 17.13
N LEU A 164 -3.03 5.45 18.18
CA LEU A 164 -2.67 4.44 19.18
C LEU A 164 -3.89 3.90 19.93
N LEU A 165 -4.79 4.78 20.38
CA LEU A 165 -6.03 4.40 21.06
C LEU A 165 -6.95 3.57 20.15
N THR A 166 -7.03 3.93 18.88
CA THR A 166 -7.79 3.17 17.86
C THR A 166 -7.18 1.78 17.66
N THR A 167 -5.85 1.67 17.62
CA THR A 167 -5.14 0.37 17.57
C THR A 167 -5.43 -0.49 18.79
N TYR A 168 -5.50 0.13 19.97
CA TYR A 168 -5.87 -0.58 21.18
C TYR A 168 -7.31 -1.05 21.16
N ARG A 169 -8.27 -0.16 20.89
CA ARG A 169 -9.69 -0.49 20.77
C ARG A 169 -9.87 -1.72 19.89
N ARG A 170 -9.17 -1.76 18.75
CA ARG A 170 -9.26 -2.88 17.81
C ARG A 170 -8.69 -4.18 18.36
N ARG A 171 -7.39 -4.22 18.70
CA ARG A 171 -6.69 -5.48 19.02
C ARG A 171 -7.42 -6.30 20.07
N PHE A 172 -8.05 -5.63 21.02
CA PHE A 172 -8.78 -6.30 22.08
C PHE A 172 -10.21 -6.66 21.72
N ALA A 173 -10.93 -5.83 20.96
CA ALA A 173 -12.27 -6.22 20.55
C ALA A 173 -12.27 -7.30 19.45
N VAL A 174 -11.13 -7.68 18.85
CA VAL A 174 -11.02 -8.95 18.10
C VAL A 174 -11.10 -10.20 19.03
N SER A 175 -10.99 -10.05 20.36
CA SER A 175 -11.25 -11.14 21.31
C SER A 175 -12.72 -11.44 21.55
N GLN A 176 -13.60 -10.50 21.21
CA GLN A 176 -15.03 -10.65 21.37
C GLN A 176 -15.66 -10.68 19.97
N SER A 177 -16.58 -11.60 19.70
CA SER A 177 -17.22 -11.79 18.39
C SER A 177 -18.03 -10.57 17.87
N ASP A 178 -18.06 -9.48 18.62
CA ASP A 178 -19.13 -8.47 18.58
C ASP A 178 -18.65 -7.11 18.08
N PHE A 179 -17.92 -7.07 16.96
CA PHE A 179 -17.72 -5.80 16.26
C PHE A 179 -18.88 -5.56 15.29
N SER A 180 -19.69 -4.54 15.59
CA SER A 180 -20.62 -4.00 14.61
C SER A 180 -19.84 -3.43 13.42
N THR A 181 -20.39 -3.55 12.21
CA THR A 181 -19.82 -2.94 11.00
C THR A 181 -19.56 -1.45 11.20
N ALA A 182 -20.43 -0.75 11.94
CA ALA A 182 -20.30 0.68 12.23
C ALA A 182 -19.01 1.04 12.99
N ALA A 183 -18.62 0.26 14.00
CA ALA A 183 -17.41 0.56 14.77
C ALA A 183 -16.13 0.29 13.97
N VAL A 184 -16.14 -0.70 13.07
CA VAL A 184 -15.03 -0.92 12.12
C VAL A 184 -14.92 0.25 11.14
N LEU A 185 -16.03 0.76 10.62
CA LEU A 185 -16.05 1.93 9.73
C LEU A 185 -15.47 3.18 10.41
N GLU A 186 -15.84 3.42 11.67
CA GLU A 186 -15.29 4.52 12.47
C GLU A 186 -13.76 4.36 12.68
N ASP A 187 -13.29 3.15 13.02
CA ASP A 187 -11.85 2.87 13.13
C ASP A 187 -11.12 3.17 11.81
N VAL A 188 -11.65 2.73 10.66
CA VAL A 188 -11.08 3.00 9.34
C VAL A 188 -10.96 4.51 9.11
N HIS A 189 -12.01 5.27 9.41
CA HIS A 189 -11.98 6.72 9.26
C HIS A 189 -10.94 7.39 10.12
N ILE A 190 -10.84 6.99 11.38
CA ILE A 190 -9.84 7.54 12.29
C ILE A 190 -8.42 7.26 11.77
N TYR A 191 -8.13 6.04 11.35
CA TYR A 191 -6.81 5.72 10.78
C TYR A 191 -6.49 6.53 9.54
N PHE A 192 -7.46 6.68 8.64
CA PHE A 192 -7.26 7.42 7.40
C PHE A 192 -7.03 8.90 7.67
N PHE A 193 -7.79 9.48 8.59
CA PHE A 193 -7.62 10.85 9.04
C PHE A 193 -6.23 11.06 9.67
N CYS A 194 -5.82 10.19 10.59
CA CYS A 194 -4.47 10.22 11.17
C CYS A 194 -3.41 10.10 10.08
N TRP A 195 -3.58 9.21 9.12
CA TRP A 195 -2.65 9.02 8.02
C TRP A 195 -2.52 10.26 7.13
N ILE A 196 -3.63 10.93 6.79
CA ILE A 196 -3.63 12.16 5.98
C ILE A 196 -2.88 13.28 6.70
N HIS A 197 -3.17 13.48 7.98
CA HIS A 197 -2.76 14.69 8.68
C HIS A 197 -1.45 14.58 9.46
N MET A 198 -0.91 13.37 9.66
CA MET A 198 0.40 13.23 10.30
C MET A 198 1.53 13.73 9.38
N THR A 199 2.38 14.63 9.85
CA THR A 199 3.49 15.18 9.05
C THR A 199 4.62 14.17 8.83
N GLU A 200 5.42 14.38 7.78
CA GLU A 200 6.59 13.54 7.45
C GLU A 200 7.76 13.69 8.43
N GLU A 201 7.94 14.88 9.02
CA GLU A 201 9.04 15.22 9.94
C GLU A 201 9.15 14.27 11.14
N GLN A 202 8.11 13.49 11.36
CA GLN A 202 7.95 12.64 12.52
C GLN A 202 8.38 11.19 12.34
N GLY A 203 8.73 10.74 11.12
CA GLY A 203 9.13 9.35 10.86
C GLY A 203 8.07 8.29 11.21
N THR A 204 6.84 8.72 11.54
CA THR A 204 5.74 7.88 12.03
C THR A 204 4.55 7.81 11.06
N SER A 205 4.67 8.35 9.84
CA SER A 205 3.58 8.35 8.85
C SER A 205 3.14 6.95 8.41
N GLU A 206 4.02 5.94 8.53
CA GLU A 206 3.70 4.55 8.24
C GLU A 206 2.81 3.90 9.30
N GLN A 207 2.85 4.38 10.55
CA GLN A 207 2.19 3.70 11.67
C GLN A 207 0.65 3.67 11.52
N PRO A 208 -0.05 4.76 11.16
CA PRO A 208 -1.49 4.71 10.95
C PRO A 208 -1.89 3.81 9.80
N LEU A 209 -1.09 3.76 8.73
CA LEU A 209 -1.40 2.91 7.60
C LEU A 209 -1.16 1.43 7.91
N ASN A 210 -0.10 1.10 8.64
CA ASN A 210 0.12 -0.24 9.17
C ASN A 210 -1.02 -0.66 10.11
N SER A 211 -1.52 0.28 10.92
CA SER A 211 -2.65 0.03 11.81
C SER A 211 -3.96 -0.17 11.04
N LEU A 212 -4.16 0.57 9.94
CA LEU A 212 -5.25 0.35 9.00
C LEU A 212 -5.16 -1.03 8.35
N VAL A 213 -3.97 -1.45 7.91
CA VAL A 213 -3.71 -2.79 7.38
C VAL A 213 -3.99 -3.88 8.43
N GLU A 214 -3.59 -3.66 9.68
CA GLU A 214 -3.91 -4.58 10.78
C GLU A 214 -5.42 -4.66 11.03
N LEU A 215 -6.16 -3.56 10.89
CA LEU A 215 -7.61 -3.50 11.12
C LEU A 215 -8.38 -4.47 10.19
N VAL A 216 -7.95 -4.53 8.93
CA VAL A 216 -8.56 -5.39 7.91
C VAL A 216 -8.08 -6.84 7.93
N ARG A 217 -7.10 -7.18 8.76
CA ARG A 217 -6.60 -8.56 8.91
C ARG A 217 -7.51 -9.36 9.86
N PRO A 218 -8.17 -10.46 9.42
CA PRO A 218 -8.93 -11.32 10.32
C PRO A 218 -8.01 -12.06 11.30
N LYS A 219 -8.59 -12.48 12.43
CA LYS A 219 -7.90 -13.17 13.53
C LYS A 219 -7.37 -14.56 13.14
N ASP A 220 -8.00 -15.20 12.16
CA ASP A 220 -7.77 -16.60 11.78
C ASP A 220 -6.75 -16.74 10.64
N GLU A 221 -5.89 -15.73 10.48
CA GLU A 221 -4.76 -15.64 9.52
C GLU A 221 -5.11 -15.66 8.02
N VAL A 222 -6.32 -16.09 7.64
CA VAL A 222 -6.83 -15.97 6.27
C VAL A 222 -7.35 -14.56 6.07
N TRP A 223 -6.71 -13.82 5.17
CA TRP A 223 -7.16 -12.49 4.78
C TRP A 223 -8.54 -12.57 4.12
N ASP A 224 -9.48 -11.77 4.63
CA ASP A 224 -10.80 -11.60 4.03
C ASP A 224 -10.77 -10.35 3.13
N GLY A 225 -10.27 -10.56 1.91
CA GLY A 225 -10.21 -9.50 0.90
C GLY A 225 -11.57 -8.90 0.57
N GLU A 226 -12.63 -9.69 0.62
CA GLU A 226 -13.99 -9.21 0.33
C GLU A 226 -14.43 -8.18 1.37
N ARG A 227 -14.05 -8.35 2.63
CA ARG A 227 -14.35 -7.39 3.70
C ARG A 227 -13.59 -6.07 3.55
N VAL A 228 -12.32 -6.14 3.13
CA VAL A 228 -11.52 -4.94 2.78
C VAL A 228 -12.11 -4.23 1.56
N PHE A 229 -12.46 -5.01 0.55
CA PHE A 229 -13.09 -4.51 -0.67
C PHE A 229 -14.43 -3.84 -0.35
N ALA A 230 -15.26 -4.43 0.50
CA ALA A 230 -16.51 -3.82 0.94
C ALA A 230 -16.27 -2.47 1.65
N LEU A 231 -15.22 -2.38 2.47
CA LEU A 231 -14.84 -1.16 3.20
C LEU A 231 -14.32 -0.04 2.28
N PHE A 232 -13.69 -0.37 1.15
CA PHE A 232 -13.06 0.60 0.24
C PHE A 232 -13.66 0.61 -1.18
N SER A 233 -14.75 -0.09 -1.45
CA SER A 233 -15.40 -0.08 -2.78
C SER A 233 -15.85 1.33 -3.19
N ASP A 234 -16.10 1.54 -4.48
CA ASP A 234 -16.65 2.80 -5.02
C ASP A 234 -17.97 3.22 -4.32
N ASP A 235 -18.74 2.23 -3.86
CA ASP A 235 -19.96 2.41 -3.10
C ASP A 235 -19.75 2.50 -1.59
N SER A 236 -18.50 2.37 -1.13
CA SER A 236 -18.20 2.43 0.30
C SER A 236 -18.48 3.83 0.83
N GLN A 237 -19.33 3.86 1.85
CA GLN A 237 -19.59 5.06 2.63
C GLN A 237 -18.29 5.69 3.15
N VAL A 238 -17.28 4.85 3.43
CA VAL A 238 -15.98 5.28 3.93
C VAL A 238 -15.28 6.20 2.94
N MET A 239 -15.13 5.75 1.68
CA MET A 239 -14.41 6.50 0.66
C MET A 239 -15.11 7.79 0.27
N ARG A 240 -16.44 7.77 0.15
CA ARG A 240 -17.21 8.99 -0.07
C ARG A 240 -16.98 10.01 1.04
N MET A 241 -17.08 9.59 2.30
CA MET A 241 -16.83 10.47 3.44
C MET A 241 -15.40 11.02 3.46
N ILE A 242 -14.41 10.20 3.14
CA ILE A 242 -13.00 10.60 3.05
C ILE A 242 -12.79 11.66 1.95
N ILE A 243 -13.34 11.42 0.75
CA ILE A 243 -13.21 12.32 -0.40
C ILE A 243 -13.98 13.63 -0.13
N GLU A 244 -15.17 13.55 0.44
CA GLU A 244 -15.96 14.71 0.85
C GLU A 244 -15.25 15.55 1.91
N GLU A 245 -14.56 14.92 2.87
CA GLU A 245 -13.89 15.63 3.96
C GLU A 245 -12.54 16.24 3.56
N HIS A 246 -11.75 15.55 2.72
CA HIS A 246 -10.37 15.97 2.43
C HIS A 246 -10.15 16.46 1.00
N GLY A 247 -11.05 16.14 0.08
CA GLY A 247 -10.87 16.35 -1.35
C GLY A 247 -9.92 15.33 -1.98
N GLU A 248 -10.17 15.02 -3.25
CA GLU A 248 -9.36 14.11 -4.08
C GLU A 248 -7.89 14.53 -4.10
N GLU A 249 -7.60 15.81 -4.37
CA GLU A 249 -6.24 16.32 -4.50
C GLU A 249 -5.38 16.14 -3.24
N ALA A 250 -5.95 16.30 -2.05
CA ALA A 250 -5.22 16.11 -0.80
C ALA A 250 -4.85 14.64 -0.60
N ILE A 251 -5.75 13.72 -0.97
CA ILE A 251 -5.51 12.28 -0.93
C ILE A 251 -4.40 11.91 -1.92
N LEU A 252 -4.47 12.41 -3.17
CA LEU A 252 -3.44 12.18 -4.19
C LEU A 252 -2.06 12.66 -3.73
N ARG A 253 -2.00 13.88 -3.20
CA ARG A 253 -0.76 14.45 -2.66
C ARG A 253 -0.19 13.57 -1.56
N ARG A 254 -1.04 13.06 -0.67
CA ARG A 254 -0.60 12.20 0.44
C ARG A 254 -0.12 10.84 -0.02
N ILE A 255 -0.80 10.26 -1.01
CA ILE A 255 -0.38 9.02 -1.67
C ILE A 255 1.02 9.17 -2.27
N ARG A 256 1.26 10.28 -2.97
CA ARG A 256 2.56 10.59 -3.56
C ARG A 256 3.66 10.67 -2.50
N ILE A 257 3.42 11.45 -1.45
CA ILE A 257 4.32 11.55 -0.29
C ILE A 257 4.69 10.18 0.29
N ALA A 258 3.70 9.34 0.57
CA ALA A 258 3.94 8.01 1.15
C ALA A 258 4.76 7.10 0.21
N THR A 259 4.55 7.26 -1.10
CA THR A 259 5.29 6.54 -2.14
C THR A 259 6.74 7.02 -2.24
N ASP A 260 6.97 8.33 -2.17
CA ASP A 260 8.30 8.95 -2.23
C ASP A 260 9.15 8.57 -1.01
N VAL A 261 8.56 8.63 0.19
CA VAL A 261 9.22 8.18 1.45
C VAL A 261 9.62 6.71 1.34
N THR A 262 8.71 5.88 0.84
CA THR A 262 8.96 4.45 0.62
C THR A 262 10.11 4.21 -0.34
N ALA A 263 10.10 4.89 -1.48
CA ALA A 263 11.16 4.78 -2.49
C ALA A 263 12.51 5.22 -1.92
N SER A 264 12.52 6.32 -1.17
CA SER A 264 13.73 6.86 -0.52
C SER A 264 14.32 5.88 0.51
N ASP A 265 13.49 5.24 1.32
CA ASP A 265 13.94 4.26 2.31
C ASP A 265 14.44 2.96 1.67
N ILE A 266 13.83 2.53 0.56
CA ILE A 266 14.32 1.40 -0.25
C ILE A 266 15.72 1.75 -0.79
N ALA A 267 15.89 2.94 -1.36
CA ALA A 267 17.17 3.39 -1.89
C ALA A 267 18.28 3.47 -0.82
N ARG A 268 17.93 3.84 0.42
CA ARG A 268 18.87 3.92 1.54
C ARG A 268 19.17 2.57 2.22
N GLY A 269 18.54 1.46 1.78
CA GLY A 269 18.78 0.13 2.34
C GLY A 269 18.43 -0.01 3.83
N ARG A 270 17.57 0.86 4.37
CA ARG A 270 17.28 0.94 5.83
C ARG A 270 16.43 -0.21 6.37
N HIS A 271 16.08 -1.20 5.54
CA HIS A 271 15.28 -2.35 5.95
C HIS A 271 15.78 -3.65 5.31
N THR A 272 15.66 -4.76 6.06
CA THR A 272 15.79 -6.10 5.49
C THR A 272 14.69 -6.31 4.46
N ILE A 273 15.12 -6.58 3.22
CA ILE A 273 14.33 -6.53 1.97
C ILE A 273 12.98 -7.27 2.07
N LEU A 274 12.86 -8.33 2.86
CA LEU A 274 11.62 -9.10 2.90
C LEU A 274 10.47 -8.42 3.65
N HIS A 275 10.64 -7.97 4.90
CA HIS A 275 9.51 -7.45 5.69
C HIS A 275 9.00 -6.09 5.17
N ALA A 276 9.92 -5.19 4.81
CA ALA A 276 9.54 -3.88 4.27
C ALA A 276 8.90 -3.96 2.88
N CYS A 277 9.26 -4.93 2.04
CA CYS A 277 8.59 -5.10 0.75
C CYS A 277 7.14 -5.56 0.89
N PHE A 278 6.79 -6.38 1.89
CA PHE A 278 5.42 -6.87 2.06
C PHE A 278 4.46 -5.79 2.56
N ASP A 279 4.79 -5.11 3.66
CA ASP A 279 3.92 -4.06 4.23
C ASP A 279 3.82 -2.86 3.27
N ARG A 280 4.91 -2.52 2.57
CA ARG A 280 4.90 -1.42 1.60
C ARG A 280 4.27 -1.77 0.26
N SER A 281 4.33 -3.01 -0.20
CA SER A 281 3.58 -3.44 -1.39
C SER A 281 2.07 -3.38 -1.16
N LEU A 282 1.63 -3.68 0.07
CA LEU A 282 0.24 -3.59 0.48
C LEU A 282 -0.19 -2.12 0.62
N MET A 283 0.67 -1.27 1.17
CA MET A 283 0.50 0.19 1.14
C MET A 283 0.36 0.67 -0.31
N ILE A 284 1.34 0.41 -1.17
CA ILE A 284 1.32 0.85 -2.57
C ILE A 284 0.07 0.31 -3.30
N SER A 285 -0.33 -0.94 -3.08
CA SER A 285 -1.58 -1.49 -3.63
C SER A 285 -2.83 -0.77 -3.11
N THR A 286 -2.88 -0.48 -1.80
CA THR A 286 -3.96 0.28 -1.17
C THR A 286 -4.01 1.70 -1.72
N LEU A 287 -2.87 2.35 -1.88
CA LEU A 287 -2.75 3.69 -2.48
C LEU A 287 -3.18 3.66 -3.95
N ILE A 288 -2.74 2.69 -4.75
CA ILE A 288 -3.15 2.51 -6.16
C ILE A 288 -4.67 2.29 -6.26
N ARG A 289 -5.27 1.54 -5.34
CA ARG A 289 -6.74 1.37 -5.27
C ARG A 289 -7.43 2.68 -4.93
N LEU A 290 -6.94 3.42 -3.94
CA LEU A 290 -7.47 4.75 -3.59
C LEU A 290 -7.40 5.68 -4.82
N LEU A 291 -6.29 5.68 -5.57
CA LEU A 291 -6.15 6.42 -6.83
C LEU A 291 -7.18 5.97 -7.88
N ALA A 292 -7.37 4.66 -8.04
CA ALA A 292 -8.30 4.11 -9.04
C ALA A 292 -9.77 4.40 -8.73
N LEU A 293 -10.15 4.36 -7.44
CA LEU A 293 -11.50 4.70 -6.94
C LEU A 293 -11.77 6.19 -7.09
N VAL A 294 -10.81 7.02 -6.66
CA VAL A 294 -10.88 8.48 -6.74
C VAL A 294 -11.03 8.96 -8.19
N HIS A 295 -10.34 8.33 -9.15
CA HIS A 295 -10.47 8.65 -10.57
C HIS A 295 -11.67 8.01 -11.30
N GLY A 296 -12.58 7.34 -10.57
CA GLY A 296 -13.97 7.15 -11.01
C GLY A 296 -14.18 6.38 -12.33
N SER A 297 -13.37 5.38 -12.64
CA SER A 297 -13.67 4.53 -13.80
C SER A 297 -14.70 3.46 -13.41
N LYS A 298 -15.98 3.73 -13.73
CA LYS A 298 -17.13 2.81 -13.61
C LYS A 298 -16.93 1.41 -14.23
N LYS A 299 -15.81 1.16 -14.93
CA LYS A 299 -15.44 -0.13 -15.53
C LYS A 299 -14.58 -1.03 -14.61
N PHE A 300 -14.11 -0.56 -13.46
CA PHE A 300 -13.22 -1.35 -12.58
C PHE A 300 -13.93 -2.17 -11.49
N SER A 301 -15.21 -1.91 -11.22
CA SER A 301 -15.92 -2.46 -10.05
C SER A 301 -16.05 -3.98 -10.01
N GLY A 302 -15.97 -4.67 -11.16
CA GLY A 302 -15.97 -6.14 -11.24
C GLY A 302 -14.59 -6.80 -11.20
N VAL A 303 -13.54 -6.12 -11.70
CA VAL A 303 -12.20 -6.70 -11.89
C VAL A 303 -11.30 -6.49 -10.67
N ALA A 304 -11.54 -5.43 -9.89
CA ALA A 304 -10.78 -5.12 -8.67
C ALA A 304 -10.97 -6.17 -7.54
N GLY A 305 -12.11 -6.87 -7.52
CA GLY A 305 -12.38 -7.97 -6.57
C GLY A 305 -11.56 -9.23 -6.86
N ASP A 306 -11.50 -9.65 -8.13
CA ASP A 306 -10.73 -10.83 -8.56
C ASP A 306 -9.21 -10.62 -8.42
N LEU A 307 -8.73 -9.40 -8.64
CA LEU A 307 -7.34 -8.98 -8.45
C LEU A 307 -6.92 -9.11 -6.97
N LEU A 308 -7.77 -8.63 -6.06
CA LEU A 308 -7.56 -8.74 -4.61
C LEU A 308 -7.58 -10.20 -4.14
N CYS A 309 -8.57 -10.98 -4.57
CA CYS A 309 -8.70 -12.39 -4.20
C CYS A 309 -7.49 -13.21 -4.70
N SER A 310 -7.01 -12.87 -5.90
CA SER A 310 -5.80 -13.39 -6.53
C SER A 310 -4.51 -13.03 -5.79
N GLN A 311 -4.39 -11.78 -5.33
CA GLN A 311 -3.24 -11.23 -4.63
C GLN A 311 -3.16 -11.74 -3.18
N LEU A 312 -4.30 -11.95 -2.52
CA LEU A 312 -4.40 -12.51 -1.18
C LEU A 312 -4.19 -14.03 -1.15
N ARG A 313 -4.69 -14.78 -2.14
CA ARG A 313 -4.34 -16.20 -2.35
C ARG A 313 -2.84 -16.39 -2.54
N LEU A 314 -2.21 -15.46 -3.25
CA LEU A 314 -0.77 -15.49 -3.45
C LEU A 314 -0.01 -15.19 -2.14
N GLN A 315 -0.46 -14.22 -1.33
CA GLN A 315 0.06 -13.98 0.02
C GLN A 315 -0.07 -15.19 0.96
N ASP A 316 -1.21 -15.89 0.91
CA ASP A 316 -1.41 -17.13 1.67
C ASP A 316 -0.44 -18.23 1.21
N MET A 317 -0.30 -18.43 -0.11
CA MET A 317 0.67 -19.40 -0.67
C MET A 317 2.12 -19.11 -0.24
N ILE A 318 2.51 -17.83 -0.16
CA ILE A 318 3.86 -17.42 0.28
C ILE A 318 4.08 -17.70 1.75
N ARG A 319 3.07 -17.44 2.58
CA ARG A 319 3.14 -17.69 4.03
C ARG A 319 3.15 -19.19 4.33
N GLN A 320 2.35 -19.97 3.61
CA GLN A 320 2.42 -21.43 3.67
C GLN A 320 3.81 -21.93 3.21
N CYS A 321 4.46 -21.28 2.23
CA CYS A 321 5.84 -21.60 1.86
C CYS A 321 6.89 -21.23 2.92
N GLN A 322 6.69 -20.11 3.62
CA GLN A 322 7.56 -19.70 4.73
C GLN A 322 7.44 -20.63 5.94
N ARG A 323 6.27 -21.24 6.15
CA ARG A 323 6.02 -22.27 7.17
C ARG A 323 6.49 -23.67 6.75
N GLY A 324 7.07 -23.82 5.55
CA GLY A 324 7.46 -25.11 4.99
C GLY A 324 6.27 -26.00 4.56
N SER A 325 5.06 -25.44 4.55
CA SER A 325 3.81 -26.14 4.21
C SER A 325 3.64 -26.36 2.70
N ILE A 326 4.33 -25.57 1.87
CA ILE A 326 4.45 -25.76 0.42
C ILE A 326 5.83 -25.30 -0.09
N GLN A 327 6.20 -25.72 -1.31
CA GLN A 327 7.51 -25.45 -1.90
C GLN A 327 7.67 -23.97 -2.30
N LYS A 328 8.73 -23.31 -1.84
CA LYS A 328 8.99 -21.86 -2.06
C LYS A 328 8.80 -21.44 -3.53
N PRO A 329 7.88 -20.52 -3.86
CA PRO A 329 7.86 -19.88 -5.17
C PRO A 329 9.11 -19.04 -5.34
N ARG A 330 9.68 -19.03 -6.56
CA ARG A 330 10.96 -18.36 -6.84
C ARG A 330 10.91 -16.84 -6.63
N ASN A 331 9.75 -16.19 -6.77
CA ASN A 331 9.56 -14.78 -6.40
C ASN A 331 8.06 -14.39 -6.35
N PRO A 332 7.51 -14.04 -5.19
CA PRO A 332 6.08 -13.73 -5.09
C PRO A 332 5.63 -12.35 -5.56
N THR A 333 6.49 -11.33 -5.48
CA THR A 333 6.18 -10.00 -6.03
C THR A 333 6.05 -10.09 -7.56
N PHE A 334 6.79 -11.01 -8.19
CA PHE A 334 6.69 -11.32 -9.60
C PHE A 334 5.35 -11.96 -9.97
N GLU A 335 4.90 -12.98 -9.25
CA GLU A 335 3.57 -13.60 -9.49
C GLU A 335 2.43 -12.60 -9.28
N MET A 336 2.57 -11.65 -8.35
CA MET A 336 1.59 -10.60 -8.10
C MET A 336 1.53 -9.60 -9.25
N ILE A 337 2.68 -9.03 -9.63
CA ILE A 337 2.77 -8.09 -10.74
C ILE A 337 2.36 -8.78 -12.05
N HIS A 338 2.79 -10.02 -12.29
CA HIS A 338 2.42 -10.81 -13.47
C HIS A 338 0.93 -11.15 -13.51
N ARG A 339 0.32 -11.50 -12.37
CA ARG A 339 -1.12 -11.80 -12.27
C ARG A 339 -1.97 -10.53 -12.36
N ASP A 340 -1.50 -9.42 -11.80
CA ASP A 340 -2.21 -8.14 -11.86
C ASP A 340 -2.08 -7.46 -13.23
N MET A 341 -0.94 -7.63 -13.90
CA MET A 341 -0.71 -7.26 -15.30
C MET A 341 -1.45 -8.16 -16.30
N ALA A 342 -2.08 -9.25 -15.84
CA ALA A 342 -2.91 -10.08 -16.72
C ALA A 342 -4.17 -9.35 -17.18
N TYR A 343 -4.64 -8.36 -16.41
CA TYR A 343 -5.87 -7.62 -16.69
C TYR A 343 -5.57 -6.30 -17.41
N MET A 344 -6.11 -6.14 -18.63
CA MET A 344 -5.99 -4.90 -19.44
C MET A 344 -6.35 -3.62 -18.67
N SER A 345 -7.27 -3.72 -17.70
CA SER A 345 -7.70 -2.60 -16.87
C SER A 345 -6.58 -2.01 -16.01
N CYS A 346 -5.59 -2.80 -15.60
CA CYS A 346 -4.50 -2.30 -14.74
C CYS A 346 -3.45 -1.50 -15.51
N TRP A 347 -3.50 -1.48 -16.85
CA TRP A 347 -2.48 -0.85 -17.68
C TRP A 347 -2.38 0.66 -17.46
N SER A 348 -3.51 1.37 -17.35
CA SER A 348 -3.50 2.82 -17.09
C SER A 348 -2.85 3.18 -15.76
N SER A 349 -3.05 2.34 -14.73
CA SER A 349 -2.44 2.52 -13.41
C SER A 349 -0.93 2.25 -13.46
N ILE A 350 -0.51 1.21 -14.19
CA ILE A 350 0.91 0.91 -14.38
C ILE A 350 1.61 2.02 -15.17
N SER A 351 0.98 2.48 -16.25
CA SER A 351 1.44 3.64 -17.04
C SER A 351 1.63 4.86 -16.14
N THR A 352 0.62 5.20 -15.34
CA THR A 352 0.67 6.32 -14.40
C THR A 352 1.81 6.18 -13.40
N VAL A 353 2.03 4.98 -12.83
CA VAL A 353 3.12 4.73 -11.89
C VAL A 353 4.48 4.89 -12.57
N LEU A 354 4.67 4.29 -13.74
CA LEU A 354 5.92 4.39 -14.50
C LEU A 354 6.22 5.84 -14.91
N THR A 355 5.21 6.57 -15.38
CA THR A 355 5.34 7.99 -15.73
C THR A 355 5.60 8.86 -14.50
N THR A 356 4.97 8.56 -13.36
CA THR A 356 5.23 9.28 -12.10
C THR A 356 6.68 9.10 -11.66
N ILE A 357 7.16 7.85 -11.64
CA ILE A 357 8.56 7.52 -11.32
C ILE A 357 9.52 8.25 -12.27
N TYR A 358 9.21 8.26 -13.57
CA TYR A 358 9.97 8.98 -14.58
C TYR A 358 10.07 10.48 -14.29
N ILE A 359 8.95 11.13 -13.96
CA ILE A 359 8.90 12.56 -13.65
C ILE A 359 9.66 12.89 -12.36
N THR A 360 9.58 12.02 -11.34
CA THR A 360 10.19 12.28 -10.03
C THR A 360 11.69 12.06 -9.97
N ASP A 361 12.24 11.18 -10.80
CA ASP A 361 13.62 10.72 -10.68
C ASP A 361 14.44 10.92 -11.96
N GLN A 362 14.24 12.05 -12.65
CA GLN A 362 15.14 12.45 -13.73
C GLN A 362 16.53 12.80 -13.17
N GLN A 363 17.43 11.84 -13.18
CA GLN A 363 18.87 12.07 -12.98
C GLN A 363 19.60 12.01 -14.32
N ALA A 364 20.43 13.03 -14.59
CA ALA A 364 21.42 13.15 -15.67
C ALA A 364 21.38 12.07 -16.79
N GLY A 365 20.32 12.08 -17.61
CA GLY A 365 20.25 11.29 -18.86
C GLY A 365 19.83 9.82 -18.74
N THR A 366 19.49 9.32 -17.55
CA THR A 366 18.88 7.98 -17.38
C THR A 366 17.47 8.12 -16.80
N PRO A 367 16.42 7.60 -17.46
CA PRO A 367 15.08 7.54 -16.90
C PRO A 367 15.07 6.91 -15.50
N GLY A 368 14.53 7.61 -14.49
CA GLY A 368 14.54 7.15 -13.10
C GLY A 368 13.83 5.81 -12.85
N THR A 369 12.93 5.40 -13.74
CA THR A 369 12.33 4.05 -13.70
C THR A 369 13.36 2.93 -13.84
N PHE A 370 14.48 3.14 -14.55
CA PHE A 370 15.57 2.17 -14.64
C PHE A 370 16.38 2.07 -13.34
N LEU A 371 16.31 3.11 -12.48
CA LEU A 371 16.91 3.09 -11.15
C LEU A 371 16.00 2.39 -10.14
N VAL A 372 14.68 2.58 -10.28
CA VAL A 372 13.67 2.07 -9.34
C VAL A 372 13.27 0.62 -9.63
N LEU A 373 13.16 0.23 -10.90
CA LEU A 373 12.78 -1.14 -11.30
C LEU A 373 14.01 -1.97 -11.63
N SER A 374 14.04 -3.24 -11.23
CA SER A 374 15.06 -4.15 -11.70
C SER A 374 14.87 -4.47 -13.20
N PRO A 375 15.94 -4.82 -13.94
CA PRO A 375 15.86 -5.19 -15.35
C PRO A 375 14.77 -6.22 -15.68
N ASP A 376 14.75 -7.33 -14.93
CA ASP A 376 13.76 -8.40 -15.11
C ASP A 376 12.31 -7.91 -14.95
N ARG A 377 12.08 -6.97 -14.02
CA ARG A 377 10.75 -6.43 -13.74
C ARG A 377 10.27 -5.55 -14.88
N PHE A 378 11.11 -4.61 -15.30
CA PHE A 378 10.79 -3.72 -16.42
C PHE A 378 10.53 -4.52 -17.70
N SER A 379 11.39 -5.50 -18.02
CA SER A 379 11.21 -6.34 -19.21
C SER A 379 9.98 -7.23 -19.12
N SER A 380 9.59 -7.66 -17.93
CA SER A 380 8.33 -8.42 -17.73
C SER A 380 7.10 -7.54 -17.94
N VAL A 381 7.13 -6.28 -17.47
CA VAL A 381 6.06 -5.30 -17.74
C VAL A 381 5.91 -5.10 -19.25
N LEU A 382 7.03 -4.87 -19.95
CA LEU A 382 7.04 -4.69 -21.39
C LEU A 382 6.55 -5.94 -22.13
N LYS A 383 7.04 -7.13 -21.75
CA LYS A 383 6.58 -8.41 -22.30
C LYS A 383 5.08 -8.55 -22.17
N ARG A 384 4.51 -8.27 -20.99
CA ARG A 384 3.07 -8.42 -20.81
C ARG A 384 2.27 -7.38 -21.59
N GLY A 385 2.73 -6.13 -21.62
CA GLY A 385 2.16 -5.10 -22.50
C GLY A 385 2.15 -5.57 -23.97
N LEU A 386 3.24 -6.18 -24.43
CA LEU A 386 3.36 -6.74 -25.78
C LEU A 386 2.48 -7.98 -26.02
N GLU A 387 2.35 -8.85 -25.03
CA GLU A 387 1.43 -9.99 -25.08
C GLU A 387 -0.01 -9.50 -25.17
N LEU A 388 -0.40 -8.48 -24.39
CA LEU A 388 -1.74 -7.88 -24.46
C LEU A 388 -1.98 -7.20 -25.80
N LEU A 389 -0.99 -6.46 -26.32
CA LEU A 389 -1.04 -5.92 -27.68
C LEU A 389 -1.33 -7.05 -28.67
N PHE A 390 -0.60 -8.15 -28.60
CA PHE A 390 -0.77 -9.27 -29.52
C PHE A 390 -2.10 -10.00 -29.30
N GLU A 391 -2.50 -10.22 -28.05
CA GLU A 391 -3.69 -10.96 -27.66
C GLU A 391 -4.96 -10.23 -28.08
N GLU A 392 -4.97 -8.91 -27.91
CA GLU A 392 -6.15 -8.05 -27.97
C GLU A 392 -5.97 -6.84 -28.88
N LEU A 393 -5.18 -6.95 -29.96
CA LEU A 393 -4.85 -5.82 -30.84
C LEU A 393 -6.08 -5.08 -31.41
N PHE A 394 -7.25 -5.72 -31.45
CA PHE A 394 -8.53 -5.13 -31.87
C PHE A 394 -9.32 -4.45 -30.74
N LEU A 395 -8.98 -4.70 -29.48
CA LEU A 395 -9.61 -4.14 -28.28
C LEU A 395 -8.78 -3.02 -27.65
N LEU A 396 -7.56 -2.78 -28.15
CA LEU A 396 -6.75 -1.64 -27.70
C LEU A 396 -7.49 -0.34 -28.01
N SER A 397 -7.82 0.39 -26.95
CA SER A 397 -8.27 1.76 -27.09
C SER A 397 -7.11 2.66 -27.50
N GLU A 398 -7.44 3.80 -28.11
CA GLU A 398 -6.47 4.86 -28.41
C GLU A 398 -5.64 5.23 -27.17
N ARG A 399 -6.29 5.35 -26.01
CA ARG A 399 -5.64 5.60 -24.71
C ARG A 399 -4.59 4.55 -24.33
N HIS A 400 -4.82 3.27 -24.60
CA HIS A 400 -3.82 2.24 -24.31
C HIS A 400 -2.58 2.39 -25.19
N LEU A 401 -2.76 2.79 -26.46
CA LEU A 401 -1.65 3.09 -27.35
C LEU A 401 -0.90 4.36 -26.90
N GLU A 402 -1.61 5.40 -26.48
CA GLU A 402 -1.01 6.61 -25.90
C GLU A 402 -0.15 6.30 -24.66
N ASP A 403 -0.68 5.50 -23.73
CA ASP A 403 0.03 5.05 -22.52
C ASP A 403 1.33 4.32 -22.89
N LEU A 404 1.25 3.37 -23.83
CA LEU A 404 2.42 2.61 -24.30
C LEU A 404 3.44 3.51 -25.01
N VAL A 405 3.00 4.39 -25.91
CA VAL A 405 3.88 5.35 -26.60
C VAL A 405 4.57 6.23 -25.58
N THR A 406 3.82 6.79 -24.62
CA THR A 406 4.35 7.62 -23.54
C THR A 406 5.43 6.89 -22.75
N ILE A 407 5.18 5.63 -22.36
CA ILE A 407 6.20 4.80 -21.69
C ILE A 407 7.43 4.64 -22.59
N PHE A 408 7.29 4.25 -23.85
CA PHE A 408 8.45 4.02 -24.71
C PHE A 408 9.22 5.30 -25.06
N ASP A 409 8.55 6.44 -25.19
CA ASP A 409 9.16 7.75 -25.45
C ASP A 409 9.94 8.26 -24.22
N GLN A 410 9.42 8.01 -23.02
CA GLN A 410 10.10 8.29 -21.75
C GLN A 410 11.26 7.32 -21.47
N HIS A 411 11.26 6.15 -22.11
CA HIS A 411 12.23 5.08 -21.91
C HIS A 411 12.86 4.64 -23.24
N PRO A 412 13.57 5.55 -23.95
CA PRO A 412 14.15 5.20 -25.23
C PRO A 412 15.30 4.19 -25.03
N SER A 413 15.45 3.27 -25.98
CA SER A 413 16.46 2.21 -25.90
C SER A 413 17.90 2.74 -25.84
N THR A 414 18.13 3.96 -26.34
CA THR A 414 19.41 4.68 -26.27
C THR A 414 19.81 5.07 -24.84
N SER A 415 18.85 5.20 -23.94
CA SER A 415 19.06 5.51 -22.52
C SER A 415 19.02 4.28 -21.61
N ALA A 416 18.61 3.12 -22.15
CA ALA A 416 18.45 1.90 -21.38
C ALA A 416 19.82 1.30 -21.01
N PRO A 417 20.11 1.03 -19.72
CA PRO A 417 21.33 0.35 -19.34
C PRO A 417 21.42 -1.06 -19.97
N GLY A 418 22.63 -1.53 -20.26
CA GLY A 418 22.85 -2.80 -20.96
C GLY A 418 22.13 -4.01 -20.34
N GLN A 419 22.01 -4.06 -19.01
CA GLN A 419 21.24 -5.09 -18.29
C GLN A 419 19.75 -5.11 -18.64
N PHE A 420 19.13 -3.96 -18.91
CA PHE A 420 17.73 -3.87 -19.36
C PHE A 420 17.57 -4.34 -20.80
N LEU A 421 18.55 -4.06 -21.65
CA LEU A 421 18.56 -4.53 -23.04
C LEU A 421 18.70 -6.06 -23.10
N THR A 422 19.59 -6.64 -22.28
CA THR A 422 19.73 -8.10 -22.12
C THR A 422 18.44 -8.71 -21.58
N SER A 423 17.89 -8.16 -20.51
CA SER A 423 16.63 -8.64 -19.94
C SER A 423 15.47 -8.51 -20.94
N PHE A 424 15.40 -7.44 -21.73
CA PHE A 424 14.40 -7.29 -22.79
C PHE A 424 14.55 -8.40 -23.84
N LYS A 425 15.78 -8.68 -24.28
CA LYS A 425 16.09 -9.77 -25.22
C LYS A 425 15.62 -11.12 -24.69
N ASP A 426 15.90 -11.41 -23.42
CA ASP A 426 15.64 -12.71 -22.81
C ASP A 426 14.16 -12.92 -22.48
N VAL A 427 13.50 -11.87 -21.98
CA VAL A 427 12.12 -11.92 -21.49
C VAL A 427 11.12 -11.73 -22.64
N VAL A 428 11.28 -10.71 -23.47
CA VAL A 428 10.39 -10.50 -24.64
C VAL A 428 10.68 -11.54 -25.70
N GLY A 429 11.96 -11.80 -25.98
CA GLY A 429 12.37 -12.77 -26.99
C GLY A 429 12.10 -12.32 -28.42
N LEU A 430 12.78 -12.99 -29.35
CA LEU A 430 12.75 -12.66 -30.78
C LEU A 430 11.34 -12.76 -31.40
N ARG A 431 10.57 -13.77 -30.99
CA ARG A 431 9.26 -14.06 -31.56
C ARG A 431 8.21 -13.02 -31.16
N LEU A 432 8.02 -12.78 -29.87
CA LEU A 432 7.01 -11.83 -29.40
C LEU A 432 7.31 -10.43 -29.91
N TRP A 433 8.58 -10.01 -29.89
CA TRP A 433 9.00 -8.72 -30.42
C TRP A 433 8.67 -8.57 -31.91
N SER A 434 9.11 -9.52 -32.76
CA SER A 434 8.88 -9.44 -34.22
C SER A 434 7.39 -9.48 -34.58
N LEU A 435 6.60 -10.31 -33.90
CA LEU A 435 5.15 -10.35 -34.09
C LEU A 435 4.46 -9.06 -33.65
N SER A 436 4.87 -8.47 -32.53
CA SER A 436 4.31 -7.21 -32.01
C SER A 436 4.59 -6.05 -32.97
N VAL A 437 5.83 -5.93 -33.46
CA VAL A 437 6.21 -4.89 -34.44
C VAL A 437 5.42 -5.05 -35.74
N ALA A 438 5.28 -6.29 -36.25
CA ALA A 438 4.52 -6.55 -37.46
C ALA A 438 3.02 -6.21 -37.29
N ALA A 439 2.43 -6.57 -36.15
CA ALA A 439 1.02 -6.31 -35.87
C ALA A 439 0.73 -4.81 -35.75
N LEU A 440 1.58 -4.05 -35.04
CA LEU A 440 1.45 -2.60 -34.91
C LEU A 440 1.63 -1.87 -36.25
N ARG A 441 2.59 -2.28 -37.09
CA ARG A 441 2.73 -1.75 -38.46
C ARG A 441 1.50 -2.04 -39.32
N GLY A 442 0.93 -3.24 -39.18
CA GLY A 442 -0.31 -3.62 -39.85
C GLY A 442 -1.49 -2.76 -39.42
N LEU A 443 -1.58 -2.44 -38.12
CA LEU A 443 -2.59 -1.53 -37.57
C LEU A 443 -2.40 -0.10 -38.09
N ALA A 444 -1.18 0.43 -38.02
CA ALA A 444 -0.82 1.75 -38.52
C ALA A 444 -1.15 1.93 -40.01
N SER A 445 -0.87 0.92 -40.83
CA SER A 445 -1.21 0.93 -42.26
C SER A 445 -2.72 0.92 -42.51
N LYS A 446 -3.47 0.07 -41.78
CA LYS A 446 -4.93 -0.02 -41.92
C LYS A 446 -5.64 1.25 -41.45
N GLN A 447 -5.08 1.96 -40.48
CA GLN A 447 -5.69 3.13 -39.85
C GLN A 447 -4.89 4.41 -40.09
N LYS A 448 -4.27 4.55 -41.27
CA LYS A 448 -3.28 5.59 -41.62
C LYS A 448 -3.73 7.03 -41.32
N THR A 449 -5.03 7.32 -41.39
CA THR A 449 -5.58 8.67 -41.17
C THR A 449 -6.12 8.90 -39.76
N SER A 450 -6.09 7.90 -38.88
CA SER A 450 -6.58 8.01 -37.50
C SER A 450 -5.46 8.28 -36.50
N PRO A 451 -5.76 8.88 -35.34
CA PRO A 451 -4.80 9.02 -34.24
C PRO A 451 -4.21 7.67 -33.79
N ALA A 452 -5.06 6.63 -33.65
CA ALA A 452 -4.63 5.29 -33.28
C ALA A 452 -3.62 4.68 -34.28
N GLY A 453 -3.77 4.96 -35.58
CA GLY A 453 -2.81 4.55 -36.59
C GLY A 453 -1.45 5.25 -36.47
N ALA A 454 -1.44 6.54 -36.14
CA ALA A 454 -0.21 7.29 -35.87
C ALA A 454 0.49 6.78 -34.61
N LEU A 455 -0.25 6.56 -33.51
CA LEU A 455 0.28 6.00 -32.27
C LEU A 455 0.84 4.59 -32.45
N ALA A 456 0.12 3.72 -33.18
CA ALA A 456 0.61 2.38 -33.50
C ALA A 456 1.90 2.42 -34.33
N GLY A 457 2.02 3.39 -35.23
CA GLY A 457 3.24 3.64 -36.01
C GLY A 457 4.42 4.04 -35.12
N SER A 458 4.20 4.99 -34.21
CA SER A 458 5.21 5.43 -33.24
C SER A 458 5.67 4.27 -32.35
N LEU A 459 4.72 3.55 -31.74
CA LEU A 459 5.01 2.41 -30.87
C LEU A 459 5.76 1.29 -31.60
N ALA A 460 5.42 1.02 -32.86
CA ALA A 460 6.13 0.05 -33.68
C ALA A 460 7.59 0.45 -33.90
N GLN A 461 7.86 1.74 -34.07
CA GLN A 461 9.21 2.27 -34.24
C GLN A 461 10.01 2.15 -32.93
N SER A 462 9.44 2.57 -31.80
CA SER A 462 10.13 2.48 -30.50
C SER A 462 10.44 1.03 -30.13
N LEU A 463 9.50 0.10 -30.35
CA LEU A 463 9.74 -1.34 -30.15
C LEU A 463 10.82 -1.89 -31.09
N HIS A 464 10.83 -1.45 -32.34
CA HIS A 464 11.85 -1.83 -33.29
C HIS A 464 13.24 -1.38 -32.80
N ASP A 465 13.36 -0.16 -32.29
CA ASP A 465 14.62 0.40 -31.79
C ASP A 465 15.11 -0.30 -30.51
N TRP A 466 14.20 -0.71 -29.62
CA TRP A 466 14.51 -1.59 -28.49
C TRP A 466 15.01 -2.96 -28.94
N GLY A 467 14.40 -3.53 -29.97
CA GLY A 467 14.87 -4.79 -30.56
C GLY A 467 16.27 -4.69 -31.17
N HIS A 468 16.59 -3.60 -31.87
CA HIS A 468 17.95 -3.39 -32.38
C HIS A 468 18.96 -3.19 -31.26
N ALA A 469 18.68 -2.32 -30.30
CA ALA A 469 19.57 -2.07 -29.16
C ALA A 469 19.84 -3.32 -28.32
N SER A 470 18.85 -4.20 -28.18
CA SER A 470 19.00 -5.50 -27.48
C SER A 470 19.64 -6.61 -28.33
N GLY A 471 19.99 -6.33 -29.58
CA GLY A 471 20.59 -7.29 -30.51
C GLY A 471 19.61 -8.27 -31.15
N LEU A 472 18.29 -8.11 -30.96
CA LEU A 472 17.27 -8.86 -31.71
C LEU A 472 17.21 -8.44 -33.18
N GLY A 473 17.55 -7.19 -33.49
CA GLY A 473 17.58 -6.66 -34.87
C GLY A 473 18.52 -7.40 -35.81
N ALA A 474 19.72 -7.74 -35.36
CA ALA A 474 20.69 -8.53 -36.13
C ALA A 474 20.15 -9.93 -36.48
N LEU A 475 19.33 -10.53 -35.61
CA LEU A 475 18.69 -11.83 -35.85
C LEU A 475 17.58 -11.74 -36.92
N VAL A 476 16.96 -10.58 -37.11
CA VAL A 476 15.91 -10.37 -38.12
C VAL A 476 16.49 -10.03 -39.49
N ALA A 477 17.65 -9.37 -39.54
CA ALA A 477 18.37 -9.14 -40.80
C ALA A 477 18.63 -10.46 -41.55
N ASN A 478 18.77 -11.57 -40.82
CA ASN A 478 18.73 -12.91 -41.37
C ASN A 478 17.32 -13.52 -41.29
N ARG A 479 16.43 -13.06 -42.17
CA ARG A 479 15.02 -13.52 -42.20
C ARG A 479 14.90 -15.04 -42.31
N SER A 480 15.83 -15.71 -43.00
CA SER A 480 15.85 -17.18 -43.10
C SER A 480 16.13 -17.87 -41.76
N GLU A 481 17.01 -17.31 -40.92
CA GLU A 481 17.30 -17.81 -39.59
C GLU A 481 16.16 -17.51 -38.62
N LEU A 482 15.53 -16.35 -38.75
CA LEU A 482 14.32 -16.02 -38.01
C LEU A 482 13.19 -17.00 -38.31
N ASP A 483 12.90 -17.23 -39.60
CA ASP A 483 11.85 -18.16 -40.03
C ASP A 483 12.20 -19.59 -39.57
N ALA A 484 13.47 -20.00 -39.64
CA ALA A 484 13.93 -21.27 -39.10
C ALA A 484 13.69 -21.38 -37.59
N ARG A 485 14.01 -20.34 -36.80
CA ARG A 485 13.77 -20.33 -35.35
C ARG A 485 12.29 -20.29 -34.98
N ILE A 486 11.49 -19.46 -35.66
CA ILE A 486 10.04 -19.36 -35.42
C ILE A 486 9.35 -20.68 -35.78
N ALA A 487 9.86 -21.42 -36.77
CA ALA A 487 9.33 -22.72 -37.15
C ALA A 487 9.33 -23.75 -35.99
N HIS A 488 10.06 -23.52 -34.91
CA HIS A 488 10.04 -24.38 -33.72
C HIS A 488 9.00 -23.97 -32.66
N TYR A 489 8.21 -22.92 -32.88
CA TYR A 489 7.21 -22.46 -31.93
C TYR A 489 5.79 -22.61 -32.46
N CYS A 490 4.89 -23.10 -31.61
CA CYS A 490 3.49 -23.27 -32.00
C CYS A 490 2.79 -21.90 -32.06
N SER A 491 1.97 -21.67 -33.08
CA SER A 491 1.16 -20.46 -33.26
C SER A 491 -0.13 -20.46 -32.44
N TRP A 492 -0.55 -21.61 -31.88
CA TRP A 492 -1.70 -21.67 -30.99
C TRP A 492 -1.34 -21.13 -29.60
N ARG A 493 -1.99 -20.04 -29.17
CA ARG A 493 -1.70 -19.34 -27.90
C ARG A 493 -1.89 -20.21 -26.66
N GLY A 494 -2.80 -21.17 -26.70
CA GLY A 494 -3.02 -22.13 -25.61
C GLY A 494 -1.97 -23.25 -25.54
N CYS A 495 -0.98 -23.28 -26.44
CA CYS A 495 0.06 -24.30 -26.46
C CYS A 495 1.25 -23.93 -25.56
N ALA A 496 1.79 -24.90 -24.81
CA ALA A 496 3.02 -24.71 -24.03
C ALA A 496 4.21 -24.27 -24.90
N HIS A 497 4.27 -24.74 -26.15
CA HIS A 497 5.30 -24.38 -27.13
C HIS A 497 5.08 -23.01 -27.80
N PHE A 498 4.06 -22.25 -27.38
CA PHE A 498 3.89 -20.88 -27.86
C PHE A 498 4.90 -19.94 -27.19
N TYR A 499 5.04 -20.02 -25.86
CA TYR A 499 5.80 -19.07 -25.04
C TYR A 499 7.06 -19.64 -24.38
N ARG A 500 7.12 -20.94 -24.06
CA ARG A 500 8.13 -21.45 -23.11
C ARG A 500 9.29 -22.18 -23.77
N GLU A 501 8.99 -23.23 -24.52
CA GLU A 501 10.03 -24.12 -25.04
C GLU A 501 9.80 -24.41 -26.53
N PRO A 502 10.75 -24.02 -27.41
CA PRO A 502 10.70 -24.43 -28.81
C PRO A 502 10.77 -25.96 -28.89
N THR A 503 10.10 -26.54 -29.87
CA THR A 503 10.24 -27.97 -30.15
C THR A 503 11.60 -28.25 -30.79
N GLU A 504 12.20 -29.41 -30.51
CA GLU A 504 13.49 -29.80 -31.12
C GLU A 504 13.44 -29.83 -32.67
N ARG A 505 12.25 -30.12 -33.20
CA ARG A 505 11.98 -30.25 -34.64
C ARG A 505 11.10 -29.11 -35.13
N ALA A 506 11.32 -28.68 -36.37
CA ALA A 506 10.49 -27.70 -37.02
C ALA A 506 9.04 -28.22 -37.13
N LEU A 507 8.09 -27.34 -36.87
CA LEU A 507 6.68 -27.62 -36.80
C LEU A 507 6.03 -27.56 -38.18
N SER A 508 4.88 -28.21 -38.31
CA SER A 508 4.13 -28.18 -39.58
C SER A 508 3.50 -26.81 -39.80
N THR A 509 3.67 -26.25 -40.99
CA THR A 509 2.99 -25.01 -41.39
C THR A 509 1.52 -25.23 -41.70
N CYS A 510 0.70 -24.18 -41.51
CA CYS A 510 -0.66 -24.18 -42.03
C CYS A 510 -0.62 -24.34 -43.56
N ARG A 511 -1.26 -25.39 -44.08
CA ARG A 511 -1.32 -25.65 -45.53
C ARG A 511 -2.03 -24.57 -46.33
N GLY A 512 -2.86 -23.75 -45.67
CA GLY A 512 -3.56 -22.63 -46.32
C GLY A 512 -2.62 -21.45 -46.58
N CYS A 513 -2.17 -20.79 -45.51
CA CYS A 513 -1.37 -19.57 -45.63
C CYS A 513 0.15 -19.78 -45.63
N GLY A 514 0.66 -20.91 -45.14
CA GLY A 514 2.10 -21.17 -44.97
C GLY A 514 2.79 -20.30 -43.90
N GLN A 515 2.07 -19.42 -43.20
CA GLN A 515 2.65 -18.38 -42.33
C GLN A 515 2.66 -18.70 -40.84
N VAL A 516 1.97 -19.76 -40.41
CA VAL A 516 1.86 -20.15 -39.00
C VAL A 516 2.22 -21.62 -38.84
N TRP A 517 2.74 -21.98 -37.67
CA TRP A 517 3.31 -23.30 -37.39
C TRP A 517 2.60 -23.97 -36.22
N TYR A 518 2.38 -25.28 -36.28
CA TYR A 518 1.65 -26.02 -35.25
C TYR A 518 2.40 -27.27 -34.81
N CYS A 519 2.44 -27.51 -33.49
CA CYS A 519 3.01 -28.74 -32.93
C CYS A 519 2.15 -29.98 -33.22
N GLY A 520 0.91 -29.78 -33.69
CA GLY A 520 0.05 -30.85 -34.17
C GLY A 520 -1.29 -30.34 -34.66
N LYS A 521 -2.09 -31.26 -35.22
CA LYS A 521 -3.42 -30.96 -35.77
C LYS A 521 -4.39 -30.39 -34.73
N GLU A 522 -4.23 -30.75 -33.45
CA GLU A 522 -5.11 -30.24 -32.40
C GLU A 522 -4.88 -28.76 -32.14
N CYS A 523 -3.63 -28.32 -32.02
CA CYS A 523 -3.31 -26.89 -31.89
C CYS A 523 -3.76 -26.10 -33.12
N GLN A 524 -3.60 -26.66 -34.33
CA GLN A 524 -4.14 -26.05 -35.55
C GLN A 524 -5.66 -25.90 -35.48
N ARG A 525 -6.38 -26.94 -35.04
CA ARG A 525 -7.85 -26.95 -34.95
C ARG A 525 -8.36 -25.95 -33.90
N LEU A 526 -7.69 -25.87 -32.75
CA LEU A 526 -8.01 -24.92 -31.69
C LEU A 526 -7.75 -23.49 -32.14
N ASP A 527 -6.59 -23.21 -32.74
CA ASP A 527 -6.28 -21.88 -33.27
C ASP A 527 -7.22 -21.46 -34.40
N TRP A 528 -7.63 -22.40 -35.25
CA TRP A 528 -8.63 -22.18 -36.28
C TRP A 528 -10.01 -21.81 -35.71
N ARG A 529 -10.43 -22.45 -34.61
CA ARG A 529 -11.77 -22.25 -34.03
C ARG A 529 -11.84 -21.11 -33.03
N GLN A 530 -10.77 -20.90 -32.27
CA GLN A 530 -10.73 -20.06 -31.07
C GLN A 530 -9.68 -18.95 -31.18
N GLY A 531 -8.59 -19.16 -31.92
CA GLY A 531 -7.47 -18.22 -32.01
C GLY A 531 -7.59 -17.14 -33.07
N GLY A 532 -8.71 -17.08 -33.79
CA GLY A 532 -8.92 -16.13 -34.89
C GLY A 532 -8.13 -16.47 -36.16
N HIS A 533 -7.47 -17.63 -36.23
CA HIS A 533 -6.68 -17.97 -37.41
C HIS A 533 -7.57 -18.21 -38.63
N ARG A 534 -8.81 -18.67 -38.47
CA ARG A 534 -9.74 -18.86 -39.59
C ARG A 534 -10.00 -17.57 -40.36
N GLU A 535 -10.18 -16.46 -39.64
CA GLU A 535 -10.42 -15.13 -40.20
C GLU A 535 -9.15 -14.56 -40.85
N ALA A 536 -7.98 -14.80 -40.23
CA ALA A 536 -6.70 -14.35 -40.74
C ALA A 536 -6.24 -15.14 -41.98
N CYS A 537 -6.38 -16.47 -41.96
CA CYS A 537 -5.95 -17.37 -43.02
C CYS A 537 -6.74 -17.15 -44.32
N ARG A 538 -8.05 -16.87 -44.22
CA ARG A 538 -8.93 -16.64 -45.39
C ARG A 538 -8.59 -15.38 -46.20
N ARG A 539 -7.78 -14.47 -45.67
CA ARG A 539 -7.31 -13.29 -46.43
C ARG A 539 -6.13 -13.59 -47.35
N LEU A 540 -5.55 -14.78 -47.23
CA LEU A 540 -4.45 -15.27 -48.04
C LEU A 540 -4.96 -16.51 -48.76
N ASN A 541 -5.75 -16.32 -49.80
CA ASN A 541 -5.99 -17.39 -50.75
C ASN A 541 -4.61 -17.84 -51.26
N GLY A 542 -4.10 -18.97 -50.77
CA GLY A 542 -3.21 -19.80 -51.58
C GLY A 542 -4.00 -20.25 -52.81
N PRO A 543 -3.33 -20.42 -53.96
CA PRO A 543 -3.81 -20.17 -55.34
C PRO A 543 -5.31 -20.30 -55.61
#